data_AF-B7PUA6-F1
#
_entry.id   AF-B7PUA6-F1
#
_cell.length_a   1.000
_cell.length_b   1.000
_cell.length_c   1.000
_cell.angle_alpha   90.00
_cell.angle_beta   90.00
_cell.angle_gamma   90.00
#
_symmetry.space_group_name_H-M   'P 1'
#
loop_
_entity.id
_entity.type
_entity.pdbx_description
1 polymer ?
#
loop_
_entity_poly.entity_id
_entity_poly.type
_entity_poly.pdbx_seq_one_letter_code
_entity_poly.pdbx_strand_id
1 'polypeptide(L)'
;MKIRRPSNVPWSELFADSISKGENGIVVDKAFGSAIAGNRDAILAEESLKKLLWNRRTRDLYQEGEVLRNPKLSSTLRLLAKGSYRDFYDRGGTVAGKLINDLHIGDGKANVEKQKSANIFKLDLQNLHYMVEAFKFALNKRMLLGDDSFVDVRKVEQEMTSRRYAEKTMKRIHPDGVLGHNEYGEGQVRAVDHGTSLLAIVTRRGDALVVTSSLHSP
;
A
#
# COMPACT_ATOMS: atom_id res chain seq x y z
N MET A 1 6.62 -18.75 6.72
CA MET A 1 6.55 -17.61 7.65
C MET A 1 5.86 -18.05 8.95
N LYS A 2 6.59 -18.17 10.07
CA LYS A 2 5.98 -18.42 11.39
C LYS A 2 5.66 -17.06 12.01
N ILE A 3 4.38 -16.71 12.11
CA ILE A 3 3.95 -15.53 12.87
C ILE A 3 4.22 -15.83 14.35
N ARG A 4 5.32 -15.31 14.90
CA ARG A 4 5.60 -15.37 16.34
C ARG A 4 4.83 -14.22 17.00
N ARG A 5 3.88 -14.58 17.86
CA ARG A 5 3.02 -13.61 18.56
C ARG A 5 3.86 -12.80 19.55
N PRO A 6 3.63 -11.48 19.68
CA PRO A 6 3.97 -10.77 20.91
C PRO A 6 3.28 -11.50 22.06
N SER A 7 4.03 -11.95 23.06
CA SER A 7 3.60 -13.02 23.98
C SER A 7 2.44 -12.68 24.92
N ASN A 8 1.89 -11.46 24.89
CA ASN A 8 1.02 -10.95 25.95
C ASN A 8 -0.36 -10.45 25.51
N VAL A 9 -0.77 -10.61 24.24
CA VAL A 9 -2.11 -10.17 23.78
C VAL A 9 -2.89 -11.35 23.17
N PRO A 10 -4.08 -11.68 23.69
CA PRO A 10 -5.00 -12.64 23.09
C PRO A 10 -5.34 -12.30 21.64
N TRP A 11 -5.44 -13.32 20.78
CA TRP A 11 -5.74 -13.15 19.35
C TRP A 11 -7.01 -12.34 19.10
N SER A 12 -8.06 -12.61 19.87
CA SER A 12 -9.35 -11.90 19.77
C SER A 12 -9.25 -10.41 20.09
N GLU A 13 -8.35 -10.01 20.99
CA GLU A 13 -8.17 -8.61 21.41
C GLU A 13 -7.55 -7.76 20.29
N LEU A 14 -6.75 -8.37 19.41
CA LEU A 14 -6.16 -7.68 18.24
C LEU A 14 -7.21 -7.13 17.26
N PHE A 15 -8.45 -7.65 17.30
CA PHE A 15 -9.54 -7.23 16.41
C PHE A 15 -10.54 -6.30 17.08
N ALA A 16 -10.49 -6.16 18.41
CA ALA A 16 -11.56 -5.54 19.18
C ALA A 16 -11.83 -4.09 18.74
N ASP A 17 -10.77 -3.30 18.56
CA ASP A 17 -10.90 -1.90 18.14
C ASP A 17 -11.42 -1.78 16.70
N SER A 18 -10.87 -2.57 15.76
CA SER A 18 -11.33 -2.59 14.37
C SER A 18 -12.80 -3.03 14.23
N ILE A 19 -13.22 -4.03 15.02
CA ILE A 19 -14.63 -4.45 15.09
C ILE A 19 -15.48 -3.29 15.60
N SER A 20 -15.10 -2.67 16.72
CA SER A 20 -15.80 -1.53 17.31
C SER A 20 -15.94 -0.36 16.33
N LYS A 21 -14.87 -0.02 15.59
CA LYS A 21 -14.86 1.05 14.58
C LYS A 21 -15.77 0.74 13.40
N GLY A 22 -15.80 -0.49 12.89
CA GLY A 22 -16.78 -0.86 11.85
C GLY A 22 -18.23 -0.86 12.37
N GLU A 23 -18.39 -1.18 13.66
CA GLU A 23 -19.56 -1.10 14.54
C GLU A 23 -20.22 0.28 14.59
N ASN A 24 -19.51 1.13 15.32
CA ASN A 24 -19.94 2.44 15.76
C ASN A 24 -19.73 3.49 14.65
N GLY A 25 -18.80 3.20 13.75
CA GLY A 25 -18.42 4.03 12.62
C GLY A 25 -17.15 4.82 12.86
N ILE A 26 -16.60 5.32 11.77
CA ILE A 26 -15.48 6.25 11.73
C ILE A 26 -15.91 7.55 11.06
N VAL A 27 -15.34 8.67 11.49
CA VAL A 27 -15.50 9.93 10.79
C VAL A 27 -14.70 9.86 9.49
N VAL A 28 -15.34 10.17 8.38
CA VAL A 28 -14.66 10.32 7.08
C VAL A 28 -13.80 11.57 7.16
N ASP A 29 -12.49 11.39 7.20
CA ASP A 29 -11.55 12.50 7.18
C ASP A 29 -11.43 13.10 5.76
N LYS A 30 -10.71 14.22 5.68
CA LYS A 30 -10.51 14.94 4.42
C LYS A 30 -9.88 14.10 3.32
N ALA A 31 -8.90 13.27 3.65
CA ALA A 31 -8.18 12.46 2.66
C ALA A 31 -9.10 11.37 2.10
N PHE A 32 -9.83 10.68 2.98
CA PHE A 32 -10.78 9.66 2.58
C PHE A 32 -11.97 10.25 1.81
N GLY A 33 -12.53 11.38 2.26
CA GLY A 33 -13.58 12.10 1.54
C GLY A 33 -13.14 12.54 0.14
N SER A 34 -11.89 13.02 0.01
CA SER A 34 -11.31 13.38 -1.29
C SER A 34 -11.14 12.16 -2.20
N ALA A 35 -10.73 11.01 -1.65
CA ALA A 35 -10.63 9.76 -2.42
C ALA A 35 -11.99 9.25 -2.90
N ILE A 36 -13.04 9.33 -2.07
CA ILE A 36 -14.42 8.99 -2.46
C ILE A 36 -14.90 9.91 -3.58
N ALA A 37 -14.67 11.22 -3.45
CA ALA A 37 -15.07 12.20 -4.45
C ALA A 37 -14.32 12.00 -5.78
N GLY A 38 -13.01 11.76 -5.73
CA GLY A 38 -12.17 11.56 -6.91
C GLY A 38 -12.46 10.26 -7.67
N ASN A 39 -12.97 9.23 -7.00
CA ASN A 39 -13.29 7.92 -7.60
C ASN A 39 -14.80 7.68 -7.77
N ARG A 40 -15.62 8.75 -7.72
CA ARG A 40 -17.09 8.67 -7.71
C ARG A 40 -17.66 7.74 -8.78
N ASP A 41 -17.26 7.92 -10.03
CA ASP A 41 -17.84 7.18 -11.15
C ASP A 41 -17.53 5.69 -11.06
N ALA A 42 -16.29 5.33 -10.69
CA ALA A 42 -15.88 3.95 -10.45
C ALA A 42 -16.64 3.32 -9.27
N ILE A 43 -16.81 4.07 -8.18
CA ILE A 43 -17.58 3.62 -7.00
C ILE A 43 -19.05 3.37 -7.37
N LEU A 44 -19.66 4.23 -8.19
CA LEU A 44 -21.05 4.08 -8.60
C LEU A 44 -21.25 2.95 -9.63
N ALA A 45 -20.23 2.62 -10.42
CA ALA A 45 -20.25 1.51 -11.37
C ALA A 45 -20.17 0.14 -10.67
N GLU A 46 -19.42 0.05 -9.57
CA GLU A 46 -19.27 -1.17 -8.79
C GLU A 46 -20.33 -1.29 -7.69
N GLU A 47 -21.32 -2.18 -7.88
CA GLU A 47 -22.48 -2.31 -6.99
C GLU A 47 -22.09 -2.56 -5.52
N SER A 48 -21.01 -3.32 -5.29
CA SER A 48 -20.53 -3.62 -3.93
C SER A 48 -19.96 -2.39 -3.22
N LEU A 49 -19.20 -1.55 -3.95
CA LEU A 49 -18.62 -0.31 -3.45
C LEU A 49 -19.69 0.75 -3.26
N LYS A 50 -20.58 0.91 -4.24
CA LYS A 50 -21.76 1.78 -4.13
C LYS A 50 -22.56 1.45 -2.88
N LYS A 51 -22.88 0.18 -2.65
CA LYS A 51 -23.65 -0.24 -1.47
C LYS A 51 -22.97 0.10 -0.14
N LEU A 52 -21.63 0.06 -0.10
CA LEU A 52 -20.86 0.39 1.09
C LEU A 52 -20.73 1.91 1.31
N LEU A 53 -20.42 2.66 0.25
CA LEU A 53 -20.07 4.07 0.31
C LEU A 53 -21.26 5.01 0.05
N TRP A 54 -22.44 4.48 -0.24
CA TRP A 54 -23.67 5.26 -0.35
C TRP A 54 -24.26 5.59 1.02
N ASN A 55 -24.31 6.87 1.33
CA ASN A 55 -24.95 7.39 2.51
C ASN A 55 -26.45 7.60 2.26
N ARG A 56 -27.27 6.72 2.84
CA ARG A 56 -28.74 6.77 2.71
C ARG A 56 -29.38 8.02 3.31
N ARG A 57 -28.70 8.67 4.27
CA ARG A 57 -29.21 9.88 4.94
C ARG A 57 -29.12 11.10 4.03
N THR A 58 -27.97 11.29 3.39
CA THR A 58 -27.72 12.40 2.45
C THR A 58 -28.16 12.08 1.03
N ARG A 59 -28.42 10.81 0.72
CA ARG A 59 -28.72 10.29 -0.63
C ARG A 59 -27.59 10.57 -1.61
N ASP A 60 -26.36 10.46 -1.14
CA ASP A 60 -25.14 10.59 -1.94
C ASP A 60 -24.02 9.72 -1.35
N LEU A 61 -22.85 9.69 -1.98
CA LEU A 61 -21.65 9.11 -1.38
C LEU A 61 -21.25 9.85 -0.10
N TYR A 62 -20.65 9.14 0.86
CA TYR A 62 -20.16 9.74 2.10
C TYR A 62 -19.16 10.88 1.86
N GLN A 63 -19.30 11.96 2.62
CA GLN A 63 -18.46 13.15 2.55
C GLN A 63 -17.65 13.35 3.83
N GLU A 64 -16.66 14.25 3.78
CA GLU A 64 -15.86 14.64 4.96
C GLU A 64 -16.77 15.04 6.14
N GLY A 65 -16.41 14.58 7.34
CA GLY A 65 -17.15 14.83 8.57
C GLY A 65 -18.33 13.89 8.81
N GLU A 66 -18.74 13.10 7.82
CA GLU A 66 -19.79 12.10 8.00
C GLU A 66 -19.29 10.84 8.69
N VAL A 67 -20.19 10.08 9.32
CA VAL A 67 -19.86 8.83 10.02
C VAL A 67 -20.18 7.62 9.15
N LEU A 68 -19.15 6.98 8.62
CA LEU A 68 -19.25 5.73 7.85
C LEU A 68 -19.22 4.52 8.79
N ARG A 69 -20.14 3.56 8.59
CA ARG A 69 -20.17 2.27 9.29
C ARG A 69 -19.99 1.11 8.33
N ASN A 70 -19.31 0.05 8.78
CA ASN A 70 -19.13 -1.18 8.01
C ASN A 70 -19.39 -2.43 8.88
N PRO A 71 -20.65 -2.71 9.24
CA PRO A 71 -20.99 -3.85 10.09
C PRO A 71 -20.69 -5.21 9.43
N LYS A 72 -20.65 -5.26 8.08
CA LYS A 72 -20.27 -6.47 7.34
C LYS A 72 -18.79 -6.81 7.57
N LEU A 73 -17.90 -5.82 7.50
CA LEU A 73 -16.50 -5.99 7.86
C LEU A 73 -16.34 -6.44 9.32
N SER A 74 -17.04 -5.79 10.26
CA SER A 74 -16.99 -6.18 11.67
C SER A 74 -17.44 -7.62 11.90
N SER A 75 -18.46 -8.10 11.19
CA SER A 75 -18.89 -9.49 11.24
C SER A 75 -17.79 -10.46 10.76
N THR A 76 -17.09 -10.11 9.66
CA THR A 76 -15.93 -10.88 9.18
C THR A 76 -14.80 -10.89 10.19
N LEU A 77 -14.46 -9.73 10.77
CA LEU A 77 -13.42 -9.63 11.80
C LEU A 77 -13.80 -10.41 13.06
N ARG A 78 -15.07 -10.47 13.44
CA ARG A 78 -15.56 -11.32 14.55
C ARG A 78 -15.37 -12.80 14.26
N LEU A 79 -15.58 -13.26 13.03
CA LEU A 79 -15.30 -14.65 12.65
C LEU A 79 -13.80 -14.95 12.79
N LEU A 80 -12.94 -14.07 12.28
CA LEU A 80 -11.47 -14.21 12.40
C LEU A 80 -11.01 -14.17 13.86
N ALA A 81 -11.60 -13.31 14.69
CA ALA A 81 -11.28 -13.18 16.11
C ALA A 81 -11.63 -14.42 16.93
N LYS A 82 -12.67 -15.17 16.53
CA LYS A 82 -13.05 -16.46 17.14
C LYS A 82 -12.16 -17.61 16.67
N GLY A 83 -11.76 -17.57 15.40
CA GLY A 83 -10.89 -18.56 14.78
C GLY A 83 -9.41 -18.25 14.99
N SER A 84 -8.60 -18.64 14.01
CA SER A 84 -7.20 -18.23 13.91
C SER A 84 -6.91 -17.70 12.51
N TYR A 85 -5.68 -17.25 12.25
CA TYR A 85 -5.26 -16.88 10.89
C TYR A 85 -5.61 -17.96 9.84
N ARG A 86 -5.66 -19.23 10.23
CA ARG A 86 -6.05 -20.36 9.37
C ARG A 86 -7.46 -20.26 8.78
N ASP A 87 -8.41 -19.63 9.46
CA ASP A 87 -9.77 -19.43 8.93
C ASP A 87 -9.78 -18.60 7.63
N PHE A 88 -8.74 -17.80 7.42
CA PHE A 88 -8.54 -17.00 6.22
C PHE A 88 -7.77 -17.75 5.12
N TYR A 89 -6.82 -18.63 5.48
CA TYR A 89 -5.87 -19.22 4.52
C TYR A 89 -6.10 -20.69 4.21
N ASP A 90 -6.67 -21.47 5.12
CA ASP A 90 -6.82 -22.92 4.93
C ASP A 90 -8.04 -23.20 4.03
N ARG A 91 -7.88 -24.11 3.06
CA ARG A 91 -9.01 -24.59 2.24
C ARG A 91 -10.04 -25.26 3.16
N GLY A 92 -11.19 -24.62 3.34
CA GLY A 92 -12.24 -25.02 4.31
C GLY A 92 -12.46 -24.02 5.45
N GLY A 93 -11.62 -22.98 5.56
CA GLY A 93 -11.85 -21.86 6.46
C GLY A 93 -13.09 -21.05 6.07
N THR A 94 -13.83 -20.55 7.07
CA THR A 94 -15.09 -19.85 6.84
C THR A 94 -14.95 -18.55 6.06
N VAL A 95 -13.80 -17.88 6.16
CA VAL A 95 -13.49 -16.65 5.41
C VAL A 95 -12.84 -16.99 4.07
N ALA A 96 -11.93 -17.96 4.03
CA ALA A 96 -11.33 -18.47 2.80
C ALA A 96 -12.40 -18.91 1.78
N GLY A 97 -13.39 -19.68 2.23
CA GLY A 97 -14.49 -20.15 1.39
C GLY A 97 -15.38 -19.02 0.85
N LYS A 98 -15.60 -17.96 1.64
CA LYS A 98 -16.35 -16.77 1.17
C LYS A 98 -15.55 -15.98 0.12
N LEU A 99 -14.25 -15.83 0.34
CA LEU A 99 -13.37 -15.14 -0.61
C LEU A 99 -13.28 -15.89 -1.95
N ILE A 100 -13.16 -17.22 -1.92
CA ILE A 100 -13.13 -18.06 -3.14
C ILE A 100 -14.43 -17.92 -3.94
N ASN A 101 -15.57 -17.79 -3.26
CA ASN A 101 -16.85 -17.58 -3.93
C ASN A 101 -16.97 -16.18 -4.56
N ASP A 102 -16.41 -15.15 -3.91
CA ASP A 102 -16.42 -13.76 -4.41
C ASP A 102 -15.43 -13.53 -5.57
N LEU A 103 -14.35 -14.34 -5.68
CA LEU A 103 -13.31 -14.23 -6.72
C LEU A 103 -13.74 -14.73 -8.12
N HIS A 104 -15.01 -15.08 -8.33
CA HIS A 104 -15.54 -15.45 -9.65
C HIS A 104 -16.05 -14.25 -10.49
N ILE A 105 -15.71 -13.01 -10.13
CA ILE A 105 -16.21 -11.81 -10.82
C ILE A 105 -15.09 -10.76 -11.01
N GLY A 106 -14.80 -10.42 -12.26
CA GLY A 106 -14.42 -9.06 -12.70
C GLY A 106 -12.94 -8.78 -12.98
N ASP A 107 -12.55 -8.84 -14.27
CA ASP A 107 -11.32 -8.24 -14.81
C ASP A 107 -11.51 -6.72 -14.98
N GLY A 108 -11.00 -5.91 -14.05
CA GLY A 108 -11.07 -4.44 -14.09
C GLY A 108 -9.70 -3.78 -14.27
N LYS A 109 -9.54 -2.94 -15.30
CA LYS A 109 -8.36 -2.09 -15.54
C LYS A 109 -8.59 -0.68 -14.98
N ALA A 110 -7.64 -0.14 -14.20
CA ALA A 110 -7.69 1.22 -13.67
C ALA A 110 -6.76 2.19 -14.43
N ASN A 111 -7.24 3.42 -14.68
CA ASN A 111 -6.52 4.56 -15.23
C ASN A 111 -5.92 5.42 -14.10
N VAL A 112 -4.75 6.03 -14.35
CA VAL A 112 -4.02 6.85 -13.37
C VAL A 112 -3.96 8.31 -13.82
N GLU A 113 -4.44 9.22 -12.99
CA GLU A 113 -4.12 10.65 -13.07
C GLU A 113 -3.01 11.02 -12.06
N LYS A 114 -2.11 11.92 -12.46
CA LYS A 114 -0.95 12.36 -11.68
C LYS A 114 -1.28 13.59 -10.83
N GLN A 115 -1.00 13.54 -9.53
CA GLN A 115 -1.09 14.69 -8.63
C GLN A 115 0.30 15.32 -8.38
N LYS A 116 0.35 16.66 -8.34
CA LYS A 116 1.58 17.45 -8.13
C LYS A 116 1.90 17.58 -6.63
N SER A 117 3.17 17.41 -6.27
CA SER A 117 3.69 17.63 -4.92
C SER A 117 4.15 19.08 -4.71
N ALA A 118 3.95 19.59 -3.49
CA ALA A 118 4.36 20.91 -3.02
C ALA A 118 5.74 20.83 -2.33
N ASN A 119 6.57 21.85 -2.55
CA ASN A 119 7.91 21.97 -1.97
C ASN A 119 7.86 22.31 -0.48
N ILE A 120 8.46 21.47 0.36
CA ILE A 120 8.81 21.82 1.75
C ILE A 120 10.24 21.32 2.03
N PHE A 121 11.00 22.15 2.76
CA PHE A 121 12.38 22.04 3.25
C PHE A 121 13.48 22.71 2.39
N LYS A 122 14.17 23.70 3.00
CA LYS A 122 15.50 24.17 2.57
C LYS A 122 16.50 23.05 2.85
N LEU A 123 16.64 22.13 1.90
CA LEU A 123 17.82 21.27 1.79
C LEU A 123 18.86 21.97 0.92
N ASP A 124 20.12 21.64 1.12
CA ASP A 124 21.18 21.96 0.17
C ASP A 124 20.79 21.39 -1.21
N LEU A 125 20.62 22.28 -2.19
CA LEU A 125 20.21 21.95 -3.55
C LEU A 125 21.17 20.94 -4.18
N GLN A 126 22.45 20.99 -3.81
CA GLN A 126 23.46 20.08 -4.34
C GLN A 126 23.27 18.66 -3.79
N ASN A 127 22.99 18.52 -2.49
CA ASN A 127 22.70 17.22 -1.88
C ASN A 127 21.38 16.64 -2.39
N LEU A 128 20.36 17.47 -2.60
CA LEU A 128 19.12 17.04 -3.25
C LEU A 128 19.37 16.53 -4.67
N HIS A 129 20.19 17.24 -5.45
CA HIS A 129 20.57 16.82 -6.79
C HIS A 129 21.23 15.43 -6.77
N TYR A 130 22.24 15.24 -5.92
CA TYR A 130 22.89 13.94 -5.75
C TYR A 130 21.92 12.83 -5.32
N MET A 131 21.00 13.11 -4.39
CA MET A 131 20.00 12.13 -3.94
C MET A 131 19.02 11.76 -5.07
N VAL A 132 18.52 12.75 -5.81
CA VAL A 132 17.59 12.52 -6.93
C VAL A 132 18.26 11.74 -8.05
N GLU A 133 19.49 12.10 -8.43
CA GLU A 133 20.25 11.38 -9.46
C GLU A 133 20.56 9.94 -9.03
N ALA A 134 20.94 9.72 -7.76
CA ALA A 134 21.13 8.38 -7.22
C ALA A 134 19.82 7.57 -7.24
N PHE A 135 18.68 8.17 -6.91
CA PHE A 135 17.37 7.52 -6.98
C PHE A 135 16.97 7.16 -8.41
N LYS A 136 17.28 7.98 -9.42
CA LYS A 136 17.01 7.64 -10.82
C LYS A 136 17.76 6.36 -11.23
N PHE A 137 19.04 6.24 -10.88
CA PHE A 137 19.81 5.02 -11.12
C PHE A 137 19.25 3.81 -10.35
N ALA A 138 18.95 3.99 -9.07
CA ALA A 138 18.42 2.92 -8.23
C ALA A 138 17.05 2.42 -8.71
N LEU A 139 16.13 3.33 -9.05
CA LEU A 139 14.80 3.00 -9.54
C LEU A 139 14.84 2.32 -10.91
N ASN A 140 15.74 2.74 -11.81
CA ASN A 140 15.93 2.07 -13.09
C ASN A 140 16.42 0.62 -12.88
N LYS A 141 17.44 0.42 -12.03
CA LYS A 141 17.98 -0.91 -11.72
C LYS A 141 16.96 -1.80 -11.00
N ARG A 142 16.11 -1.22 -10.13
CA ARG A 142 15.00 -1.91 -9.44
C ARG A 142 14.02 -2.56 -10.42
N MET A 143 13.86 -2.04 -11.63
CA MET A 143 12.97 -2.63 -12.64
C MET A 143 13.43 -4.01 -13.12
N LEU A 144 14.67 -4.41 -12.81
CA LEU A 144 15.19 -5.75 -13.11
C LEU A 144 14.95 -6.75 -11.97
N LEU A 145 14.38 -6.31 -10.84
CA LEU A 145 13.99 -7.20 -9.75
C LEU A 145 12.60 -7.79 -10.03
N GLY A 146 12.43 -9.06 -9.66
CA GLY A 146 11.17 -9.79 -9.72
C GLY A 146 11.13 -10.89 -8.66
N ASP A 147 10.10 -11.72 -8.70
CA ASP A 147 9.97 -12.85 -7.78
C ASP A 147 11.07 -13.89 -8.06
N ASP A 148 11.92 -14.15 -7.06
CA ASP A 148 13.10 -15.02 -7.16
C ASP A 148 12.75 -16.50 -7.42
N SER A 149 11.50 -16.88 -7.18
CA SER A 149 10.97 -18.20 -7.53
C SER A 149 10.74 -18.35 -9.04
N PHE A 150 10.71 -17.25 -9.80
CA PHE A 150 10.41 -17.23 -11.24
C PHE A 150 11.53 -16.59 -12.07
N VAL A 151 12.32 -15.68 -11.51
CA VAL A 151 13.42 -14.99 -12.19
C VAL A 151 14.69 -14.96 -11.32
N ASP A 152 15.86 -15.20 -11.92
CA ASP A 152 17.12 -15.12 -11.17
C ASP A 152 17.55 -13.67 -10.95
N VAL A 153 17.29 -13.14 -9.76
CA VAL A 153 17.62 -11.77 -9.37
C VAL A 153 18.99 -11.64 -8.69
N ARG A 154 19.68 -12.74 -8.39
CA ARG A 154 20.88 -12.73 -7.52
C ARG A 154 21.97 -11.81 -8.03
N LYS A 155 22.19 -11.80 -9.34
CA LYS A 155 23.18 -10.91 -9.98
C LYS A 155 22.79 -9.45 -9.80
N VAL A 156 21.52 -9.11 -9.96
CA VAL A 156 21.01 -7.74 -9.81
C VAL A 156 21.15 -7.30 -8.35
N GLU A 157 20.78 -8.16 -7.40
CA GLU A 157 20.92 -7.90 -5.95
C GLU A 157 22.38 -7.68 -5.53
N GLN A 158 23.28 -8.56 -5.97
CA GLN A 158 24.71 -8.45 -5.69
C GLN A 158 25.31 -7.18 -6.30
N GLU A 159 24.91 -6.82 -7.52
CA GLU A 159 25.35 -5.57 -8.15
C GLU A 159 24.83 -4.36 -7.38
N MET A 160 23.52 -4.29 -7.09
CA MET A 160 22.87 -3.16 -6.42
C MET A 160 23.41 -2.90 -5.01
N THR A 161 23.88 -3.94 -4.32
CA THR A 161 24.46 -3.83 -2.96
C THR A 161 25.99 -3.69 -2.97
N SER A 162 26.64 -3.79 -4.13
CA SER A 162 28.10 -3.73 -4.21
C SER A 162 28.64 -2.29 -4.18
N ARG A 163 29.73 -2.10 -3.42
CA ARG A 163 30.48 -0.84 -3.40
C ARG A 163 31.00 -0.43 -4.78
N ARG A 164 31.48 -1.40 -5.57
CA ARG A 164 31.99 -1.17 -6.93
C ARG A 164 30.90 -0.56 -7.84
N TYR A 165 29.67 -1.07 -7.76
CA TYR A 165 28.57 -0.52 -8.53
C TYR A 165 28.19 0.88 -8.03
N ALA A 166 28.13 1.10 -6.72
CA ALA A 166 27.87 2.42 -6.14
C ALA A 166 28.91 3.46 -6.62
N GLU A 167 30.21 3.12 -6.59
CA GLU A 167 31.29 4.00 -7.07
C GLU A 167 31.20 4.26 -8.57
N LYS A 168 30.85 3.25 -9.37
CA LYS A 168 30.63 3.41 -10.82
C LYS A 168 29.45 4.34 -11.09
N THR A 169 28.36 4.22 -10.34
CA THR A 169 27.18 5.07 -10.46
C THR A 169 27.47 6.50 -10.05
N MET A 170 28.15 6.71 -8.91
CA MET A 170 28.53 8.05 -8.42
C MET A 170 29.36 8.83 -9.45
N LYS A 171 30.29 8.16 -10.16
CA LYS A 171 31.10 8.79 -11.23
C LYS A 171 30.28 9.29 -12.42
N ARG A 172 29.04 8.83 -12.58
CA ARG A 172 28.14 9.24 -13.66
C ARG A 172 27.17 10.35 -13.25
N ILE A 173 27.12 10.70 -11.96
CA ILE A 173 26.27 11.80 -11.48
C ILE A 173 27.02 13.10 -11.70
N HIS A 174 26.51 13.95 -12.59
CA HIS A 174 27.08 15.26 -12.89
C HIS A 174 26.58 16.28 -11.86
N PRO A 175 27.44 17.10 -11.23
CA PRO A 175 27.00 18.08 -10.24
C PRO A 175 26.03 19.13 -10.80
N ASP A 176 26.21 19.49 -12.08
CA ASP A 176 25.52 20.62 -12.72
C ASP A 176 24.50 20.18 -13.79
N GLY A 177 24.12 18.89 -13.80
CA GLY A 177 23.29 18.37 -14.89
C GLY A 177 22.68 17.00 -14.63
N VAL A 178 21.80 16.61 -15.54
CA VAL A 178 21.10 15.33 -15.55
C VAL A 178 21.46 14.56 -16.80
N LEU A 179 21.36 13.24 -16.76
CA LEU A 179 21.50 12.42 -17.96
C LEU A 179 20.17 12.37 -18.75
N GLY A 180 20.26 11.99 -20.02
CA GLY A 180 19.10 11.64 -20.84
C GLY A 180 18.36 10.42 -20.29
N HIS A 181 17.07 10.30 -20.64
CA HIS A 181 16.17 9.28 -20.09
C HIS A 181 16.73 7.84 -20.20
N ASN A 182 17.28 7.48 -21.35
CA ASN A 182 17.79 6.13 -21.63
C ASN A 182 19.18 5.88 -21.04
N GLU A 183 19.84 6.92 -20.52
CA GLU A 183 21.21 6.82 -20.02
C GLU A 183 21.25 6.29 -18.58
N TYR A 184 20.15 6.36 -17.83
CA TYR A 184 20.08 5.81 -16.47
C TYR A 184 20.04 4.28 -16.42
N GLY A 185 19.75 3.62 -17.55
CA GLY A 185 19.79 2.16 -17.70
C GLY A 185 18.56 1.59 -18.41
N GLU A 186 18.44 0.26 -18.40
CA GLU A 186 17.51 -0.52 -19.24
C GLU A 186 16.08 -0.65 -18.67
N GLY A 187 15.83 -0.18 -17.44
CA GLY A 187 14.51 -0.26 -16.82
C GLY A 187 13.44 0.56 -17.55
N GLN A 188 12.31 -0.06 -17.89
CA GLN A 188 11.15 0.65 -18.46
C GLN A 188 10.30 1.28 -17.35
N VAL A 189 10.17 2.61 -17.37
CA VAL A 189 9.39 3.34 -16.36
C VAL A 189 7.89 3.19 -16.66
N ARG A 190 7.18 2.53 -15.75
CA ARG A 190 5.71 2.60 -15.67
C ARG A 190 5.35 3.36 -14.40
N ALA A 191 4.81 4.57 -14.56
CA ALA A 191 4.27 5.32 -13.44
C ALA A 191 2.81 4.94 -13.26
N VAL A 192 2.55 4.10 -12.26
CA VAL A 192 1.20 3.82 -11.77
C VAL A 192 1.24 4.17 -10.28
N ASP A 193 0.48 5.19 -9.89
CA ASP A 193 0.50 5.73 -8.53
C ASP A 193 -0.69 5.19 -7.74
N HIS A 194 -0.42 4.73 -6.52
CA HIS A 194 -1.40 4.12 -5.64
C HIS A 194 -1.09 4.50 -4.18
N GLY A 195 -2.15 4.69 -3.39
CA GLY A 195 -1.99 4.95 -1.95
C GLY A 195 -1.47 3.73 -1.20
N THR A 196 -0.52 3.94 -0.29
CA THR A 196 0.03 2.89 0.61
C THR A 196 0.02 3.40 2.05
N SER A 197 -0.37 2.55 3.00
CA SER A 197 -0.33 2.86 4.43
C SER A 197 0.94 2.33 5.08
N LEU A 198 1.60 3.14 5.91
CA LEU A 198 2.78 2.78 6.70
C LEU A 198 2.47 2.93 8.20
N LEU A 199 2.78 1.88 8.98
CA LEU A 199 2.68 1.87 10.43
C LEU A 199 4.04 1.49 11.03
N ALA A 200 4.61 2.38 11.84
CA ALA A 200 5.83 2.14 12.61
C ALA A 200 5.52 2.14 14.11
N ILE A 201 5.91 1.09 14.82
CA ILE A 201 5.69 0.92 16.26
C ILE A 201 7.04 0.65 16.92
N VAL A 202 7.33 1.37 18.00
CA VAL A 202 8.48 1.11 18.88
C VAL A 202 7.94 0.78 20.28
N THR A 203 8.36 -0.35 20.84
CA THR A 203 7.94 -0.78 22.17
C THR A 203 8.86 -0.22 23.26
N ARG A 204 8.36 -0.16 24.50
CA ARG A 204 9.18 0.22 25.68
C ARG A 204 10.37 -0.71 25.93
N ARG A 205 10.37 -1.91 25.33
CA ARG A 205 11.46 -2.91 25.44
C ARG A 205 12.52 -2.74 24.36
N GLY A 206 12.35 -1.78 23.44
CA GLY A 206 13.27 -1.52 22.35
C GLY A 206 12.98 -2.32 21.07
N ASP A 207 11.88 -3.07 21.00
CA ASP A 207 11.47 -3.73 19.76
C ASP A 207 10.92 -2.70 18.78
N ALA A 208 11.27 -2.82 17.50
CA ALA A 208 10.73 -1.98 16.43
C ALA A 208 10.06 -2.84 15.35
N LEU A 209 8.86 -2.43 14.95
CA LEU A 209 8.08 -3.04 13.87
C LEU A 209 7.69 -1.97 12.86
N VAL A 210 7.99 -2.20 11.58
CA VAL A 210 7.54 -1.36 10.46
C VAL A 210 6.71 -2.23 9.53
N VAL A 211 5.45 -1.85 9.31
CA VAL A 211 4.50 -2.55 8.44
C VAL A 211 4.05 -1.59 7.35
N THR A 212 4.23 -2.02 6.10
CA THR A 212 3.68 -1.34 4.93
C THR A 212 2.56 -2.21 4.36
N SER A 213 1.36 -1.66 4.23
CA SER A 213 0.18 -2.36 3.69
C SER A 213 -0.44 -1.54 2.56
N SER A 214 -0.78 -2.21 1.47
CA SER A 214 -1.37 -1.59 0.28
C SER A 214 -2.40 -2.54 -0.32
N LEU A 215 -3.48 -1.97 -0.83
CA LEU A 215 -4.23 -2.56 -1.94
C LEU A 215 -3.73 -1.90 -3.22
N HIS A 216 -3.72 -2.63 -4.33
CA HIS A 216 -3.11 -2.15 -5.57
C HIS A 216 -3.83 -0.95 -6.16
N SER A 217 -5.12 -0.73 -5.87
CA SER A 217 -5.83 0.50 -6.22
C SER A 217 -6.72 0.93 -5.04
N PRO A 218 -6.88 2.24 -4.80
CA PRO A 218 -7.93 2.78 -3.92
C PRO A 218 -9.32 2.40 -4.39
#